data_AF-A8PBS4-F1
#
_entry.id   AF-A8PBS4-F1
#
_cell.length_a   1.000
_cell.length_b   1.000
_cell.length_c   1.000
_cell.angle_alpha   90.00
_cell.angle_beta   90.00
_cell.angle_gamma   90.00
#
_symmetry.space_group_name_H-M   'P 1'
#
loop_
_entity.id
_entity.type
_entity.pdbx_description
1 polymer ?
#
loop_
_entity_poly.entity_id
_entity_poly.type
_entity_poly.pdbx_seq_one_letter_code
_entity_poly.pdbx_strand_id
1 'polypeptide(L)'
;MISTLNGAKGHSALAIALLFLALVSPAVSQDRPPSLQFRWRFTDPSQGASLPTCSPLGITVETFDPDAGDTFGIEPFYMIAYEVEGTPQTSLIGTDNRTLEYTVTHPVGSRLILNVVDSTASGGGIPPQLYTVVEGDSTDCVVSPPSDEPEFIVWTNVTEVVPTCTPLTFAIDGGVPPYSLSIAALDSFTVTNVTIPAGFDAFTWINRAAPSSQLAISVSDANGRWATGTPFLTTAGSTDTECDGRENSNGTWESLGLVRPDRPQASGSATGSSSSGTPRPTAGNSDTDSDEDDETSGGKKNNVGLVVGVTVPLVALLLGGIGTGLWFFMKRKKDKQVSEEKGVSDDEESPANGPSNITITPFNVDDAASTPSSGPTSAGTVTTKQRDGLYSATSPTSYSGSLFHGTSEGASSDVFSTRPVVNETVPTRQPKASEAALSSVTGSSSDYTPTTVSVRSGPSGQEIVIQHRDGGIPTISELPPPYVDQRRQE
;
A
#
# COMPACT_ATOMS: atom_id res chain seq x y z
N MET A 1 50.38 56.30 35.42
CA MET A 1 49.13 55.53 35.29
C MET A 1 48.76 55.50 33.82
N ILE A 2 49.23 54.45 33.14
CA ILE A 2 49.08 54.17 31.72
C ILE A 2 48.67 52.70 31.69
N SER A 3 47.47 52.36 31.20
CA SER A 3 47.05 50.99 30.85
C SER A 3 45.61 51.01 30.30
N THR A 4 45.45 50.79 29.00
CA THR A 4 45.04 49.51 28.34
C THR A 4 43.52 49.39 28.20
N LEU A 5 42.99 49.73 27.03
CA LEU A 5 41.72 49.21 26.49
C LEU A 5 41.61 49.54 24.99
N ASN A 6 42.48 48.91 24.19
CA ASN A 6 42.39 48.86 22.73
C ASN A 6 42.66 47.41 22.32
N GLY A 7 41.61 46.59 22.24
CA GLY A 7 41.77 45.19 21.87
C GLY A 7 40.46 44.40 21.94
N ALA A 8 39.44 44.76 21.15
CA ALA A 8 38.22 43.96 21.06
C ALA A 8 37.38 44.22 19.78
N LYS A 9 37.97 44.64 18.66
CA LYS A 9 37.21 44.93 17.42
C LYS A 9 37.43 43.91 16.28
N GLY A 10 38.25 42.88 16.48
CA GLY A 10 38.59 41.90 15.45
C GLY A 10 37.75 40.61 15.43
N HIS A 11 37.07 40.24 16.53
CA HIS A 11 36.43 38.93 16.65
C HIS A 11 34.93 38.90 16.32
N SER A 12 34.26 40.07 16.21
CA SER A 12 32.81 40.12 16.01
C SER A 12 32.38 39.88 14.56
N ALA A 13 33.20 40.27 13.58
CA ALA A 13 32.87 40.09 12.17
C ALA A 13 33.03 38.62 11.70
N LEU A 14 34.02 37.91 12.25
CA LEU A 14 34.29 36.51 11.92
C LEU A 14 33.24 35.56 12.54
N ALA A 15 32.73 35.89 13.74
CA ALA A 15 31.64 35.14 14.37
C ALA A 15 30.31 35.30 13.60
N ILE A 16 30.00 36.50 13.09
CA ILE A 16 28.79 36.73 12.28
C ILE A 16 28.92 36.03 10.92
N ALA A 17 30.10 36.04 10.29
CA ALA A 17 30.33 35.33 9.03
C ALA A 17 30.21 33.80 9.16
N LEU A 18 30.69 33.22 10.27
CA LEU A 18 30.52 31.78 10.56
C LEU A 18 29.07 31.41 10.88
N LEU A 19 28.31 32.29 11.54
CA LEU A 19 26.87 32.08 11.78
C LEU A 19 26.06 32.11 10.47
N PHE A 20 26.43 32.97 9.51
CA PHE A 20 25.82 32.99 8.19
C PHE A 20 26.27 31.82 7.30
N LEU A 21 27.51 31.32 7.41
CA LEU A 21 27.92 30.11 6.67
C LEU A 21 27.22 28.84 7.18
N ALA A 22 26.89 28.74 8.47
CA ALA A 22 26.13 27.62 9.01
C ALA A 22 24.64 27.63 8.60
N LEU A 23 24.07 28.79 8.27
CA LEU A 23 22.70 28.93 7.79
C LEU A 23 22.55 28.74 6.27
N VAL A 24 23.66 28.65 5.53
CA VAL A 24 23.67 28.46 4.07
C VAL A 24 24.40 27.18 3.67
N SER A 25 24.43 26.17 4.55
CA SER A 25 24.55 24.81 4.08
C SER A 25 23.18 24.42 3.52
N PRO A 26 22.97 24.41 2.18
CA PRO A 26 21.84 23.68 1.67
C PRO A 26 22.12 22.24 2.08
N ALA A 27 21.39 21.75 3.07
CA ALA A 27 21.18 20.34 3.26
C ALA A 27 20.44 19.88 2.00
N VAL A 28 21.18 19.73 0.90
CA VAL A 28 20.80 18.89 -0.21
C VAL A 28 21.07 17.47 0.27
N SER A 29 20.38 17.07 1.34
CA SER A 29 20.00 15.67 1.44
C SER A 29 19.18 15.48 0.18
N GLN A 30 19.75 14.75 -0.78
CA GLN A 30 18.98 14.25 -1.88
C GLN A 30 17.90 13.39 -1.22
N ASP A 31 16.73 13.98 -0.98
CA ASP A 31 15.50 13.28 -0.65
C ASP A 31 15.16 12.43 -1.88
N ARG A 32 15.94 11.36 -2.06
CA ARG A 32 15.56 10.27 -2.93
C ARG A 32 14.23 9.80 -2.36
N PRO A 33 13.18 9.67 -3.19
CA PRO A 33 11.87 9.27 -2.68
C PRO A 33 12.06 8.00 -1.84
N PRO A 34 11.51 7.94 -0.62
CA PRO A 34 11.75 6.85 0.32
C PRO A 34 11.63 5.48 -0.33
N SER A 35 10.69 5.32 -1.26
CA SER A 35 10.39 4.12 -2.01
C SER A 35 11.45 3.60 -3.00
N LEU A 36 12.62 4.24 -3.13
CA LEU A 36 13.71 3.78 -4.02
C LEU A 36 15.00 3.51 -3.24
N GLN A 37 14.88 3.08 -1.98
CA GLN A 37 16.03 2.73 -1.15
C GLN A 37 16.47 1.30 -1.38
N PHE A 38 15.54 0.35 -1.37
CA PHE A 38 15.83 -1.08 -1.54
C PHE A 38 14.80 -1.76 -2.43
N ARG A 39 15.09 -2.99 -2.81
CA ARG A 39 14.17 -3.94 -3.44
C ARG A 39 14.20 -5.25 -2.67
N TRP A 40 13.21 -6.10 -2.86
CA TRP A 40 13.18 -7.41 -2.19
C TRP A 40 12.75 -8.52 -3.14
N ARG A 41 13.09 -9.75 -2.78
CA ARG A 41 12.62 -10.97 -3.44
C ARG A 41 12.63 -12.14 -2.46
N PHE A 42 11.96 -13.22 -2.81
CA PHE A 42 12.15 -14.49 -2.11
C PHE A 42 13.59 -14.99 -2.32
N THR A 43 14.16 -15.59 -1.28
CA THR A 43 15.52 -16.16 -1.32
C THR A 43 15.58 -17.31 -2.32
N ASP A 44 14.54 -18.16 -2.35
CA ASP A 44 14.38 -19.20 -3.36
C ASP A 44 13.78 -18.59 -4.65
N PRO A 45 14.54 -18.51 -5.76
CA PRO A 45 14.03 -17.98 -7.02
C PRO A 45 12.99 -18.88 -7.68
N SER A 46 12.86 -20.14 -7.23
CA SER A 46 11.83 -21.06 -7.71
C SER A 46 10.47 -20.84 -7.03
N GLN A 47 10.40 -19.92 -6.06
CA GLN A 47 9.15 -19.51 -5.44
C GLN A 47 8.21 -18.92 -6.51
N GLY A 48 7.20 -19.70 -6.90
CA GLY A 48 6.18 -19.28 -7.83
C GLY A 48 5.11 -18.39 -7.18
N ALA A 49 3.94 -18.31 -7.84
CA ALA A 49 2.79 -17.56 -7.31
C ALA A 49 2.15 -18.21 -6.07
N SER A 50 2.45 -19.46 -5.78
CA SER A 50 1.83 -20.21 -4.69
C SER A 50 2.59 -19.99 -3.39
N LEU A 51 1.87 -19.59 -2.35
CA LEU A 51 2.43 -19.34 -1.02
C LEU A 51 1.87 -20.35 -0.01
N PRO A 52 2.67 -21.32 0.49
CA PRO A 52 2.20 -22.28 1.47
C PRO A 52 1.90 -21.61 2.82
N THR A 53 0.79 -21.96 3.45
CA THR A 53 0.50 -21.52 4.83
C THR A 53 1.51 -22.08 5.82
N CYS A 54 1.86 -21.27 6.82
CA CYS A 54 2.64 -21.71 7.99
C CYS A 54 4.04 -22.27 7.73
N SER A 55 4.55 -22.15 6.52
CA SER A 55 5.94 -22.45 6.18
C SER A 55 6.74 -21.15 6.11
N PRO A 56 7.95 -21.08 6.71
CA PRO A 56 8.79 -19.90 6.62
C PRO A 56 9.35 -19.75 5.20
N LEU A 57 9.20 -18.56 4.63
CA LEU A 57 9.70 -18.18 3.31
C LEU A 57 10.84 -17.18 3.47
N GLY A 58 12.04 -17.55 3.04
CA GLY A 58 13.19 -16.65 3.09
C GLY A 58 12.99 -15.41 2.22
N ILE A 59 13.31 -14.24 2.78
CA ILE A 59 13.27 -12.95 2.08
C ILE A 59 14.70 -12.41 1.97
N THR A 60 15.05 -11.89 0.80
CA THR A 60 16.31 -11.20 0.57
C THR A 60 16.03 -9.78 0.16
N VAL A 61 16.61 -8.83 0.89
CA VAL A 61 16.60 -7.41 0.56
C VAL A 61 17.90 -7.05 -0.17
N GLU A 62 17.77 -6.29 -1.25
CA GLU A 62 18.87 -5.85 -2.10
C GLU A 62 18.82 -4.32 -2.22
N THR A 63 19.97 -3.68 -2.36
CA THR A 63 20.05 -2.24 -2.65
C THR A 63 19.30 -1.91 -3.94
N PHE A 64 18.58 -0.79 -3.99
CA PHE A 64 17.87 -0.43 -5.22
C PHE A 64 18.84 -0.16 -6.37
N ASP A 65 19.88 0.61 -6.14
CA ASP A 65 20.98 0.85 -7.07
C ASP A 65 22.33 0.56 -6.37
N PRO A 66 22.99 -0.59 -6.69
CA PRO A 66 24.24 -0.97 -6.04
C PRO A 66 25.39 -0.01 -6.35
N ASP A 67 25.33 0.71 -7.47
CA ASP A 67 26.38 1.64 -7.89
C ASP A 67 26.23 3.01 -7.22
N ALA A 68 25.00 3.36 -6.80
CA ALA A 68 24.71 4.60 -6.08
C ALA A 68 25.10 4.55 -4.59
N GLY A 69 25.56 3.41 -4.08
CA GLY A 69 25.85 3.23 -2.65
C GLY A 69 24.59 3.24 -1.79
N ASP A 70 23.46 2.79 -2.35
CA ASP A 70 22.19 2.71 -1.63
C ASP A 70 22.28 1.79 -0.41
N THR A 71 21.40 2.06 0.56
CA THR A 71 21.25 1.23 1.75
C THR A 71 20.29 0.07 1.50
N PHE A 72 20.31 -0.94 2.36
CA PHE A 72 19.36 -2.05 2.35
C PHE A 72 18.01 -1.68 3.04
N GLY A 73 17.73 -0.39 3.25
CA GLY A 73 16.69 0.07 4.17
C GLY A 73 17.17 0.10 5.63
N ILE A 74 16.27 0.49 6.53
CA ILE A 74 16.54 0.65 7.97
C ILE A 74 15.71 -0.35 8.78
N GLU A 75 16.39 -1.32 9.40
CA GLU A 75 15.76 -2.35 10.23
C GLU A 75 14.94 -1.77 11.41
N PRO A 76 13.90 -2.48 11.90
CA PRO A 76 13.34 -3.75 11.42
C PRO A 76 12.59 -3.69 10.09
N PHE A 77 12.32 -4.87 9.52
CA PHE A 77 11.52 -5.04 8.31
C PHE A 77 10.20 -5.74 8.59
N TYR A 78 9.17 -5.32 7.87
CA TYR A 78 7.82 -5.84 7.94
C TYR A 78 7.32 -6.22 6.55
N MET A 79 6.56 -7.29 6.45
CA MET A 79 5.77 -7.64 5.27
C MET A 79 4.36 -7.08 5.45
N ILE A 80 3.89 -6.30 4.48
CA ILE A 80 2.48 -5.96 4.33
C ILE A 80 1.91 -6.84 3.24
N ALA A 81 0.94 -7.67 3.59
CA ALA A 81 0.18 -8.49 2.66
C ALA A 81 -1.21 -7.90 2.47
N TYR A 82 -1.49 -7.36 1.29
CA TYR A 82 -2.80 -6.85 0.92
C TYR A 82 -3.64 -7.99 0.36
N GLU A 83 -4.52 -8.53 1.19
CA GLU A 83 -5.44 -9.60 0.82
C GLU A 83 -6.59 -9.06 -0.04
N VAL A 84 -6.76 -9.59 -1.24
CA VAL A 84 -7.85 -9.21 -2.16
C VAL A 84 -9.19 -9.57 -1.55
N GLU A 85 -10.09 -8.59 -1.44
CA GLU A 85 -11.42 -8.71 -0.80
C GLU A 85 -11.37 -9.07 0.70
N GLY A 86 -10.17 -9.19 1.27
CA GLY A 86 -9.94 -9.59 2.65
C GLY A 86 -9.41 -8.46 3.52
N THR A 87 -8.65 -8.82 4.54
CA THR A 87 -8.08 -7.88 5.52
C THR A 87 -6.56 -7.89 5.40
N PRO A 88 -5.92 -6.75 5.11
CA PRO A 88 -4.47 -6.69 5.08
C PRO A 88 -3.84 -7.10 6.41
N GLN A 89 -2.66 -7.70 6.34
CA GLN A 89 -1.88 -8.05 7.52
C GLN A 89 -0.48 -7.47 7.43
N THR A 90 0.05 -7.04 8.58
CA THR A 90 1.43 -6.58 8.73
C THR A 90 2.17 -7.53 9.67
N SER A 91 3.23 -8.14 9.17
CA SER A 91 4.01 -9.13 9.92
C SER A 91 5.45 -8.68 10.02
N LEU A 92 6.04 -8.74 11.22
CA LEU A 92 7.49 -8.58 11.39
C LEU A 92 8.19 -9.76 10.69
N ILE A 93 9.10 -9.47 9.76
CA ILE A 93 9.87 -10.50 9.05
C ILE A 93 11.32 -10.58 9.51
N GLY A 94 11.81 -9.58 10.24
CA GLY A 94 13.11 -9.65 10.90
C GLY A 94 13.69 -8.29 11.28
N THR A 95 14.76 -8.34 12.06
CA THR A 95 15.51 -7.16 12.54
C THR A 95 16.91 -7.05 11.92
N ASP A 96 17.25 -7.95 10.99
CA ASP A 96 18.53 -8.00 10.26
C ASP A 96 18.22 -8.34 8.81
N ASN A 97 18.75 -7.53 7.87
CA ASN A 97 18.54 -7.71 6.43
C ASN A 97 18.98 -9.06 5.84
N ARG A 98 19.75 -9.88 6.58
CA ARG A 98 20.28 -11.18 6.12
C ARG A 98 19.44 -12.38 6.52
N THR A 99 18.58 -12.24 7.52
CA THR A 99 17.83 -13.34 8.14
C THR A 99 16.35 -13.05 8.16
N LEU A 100 15.83 -12.52 7.06
CA LEU A 100 14.41 -12.18 6.93
C LEU A 100 13.61 -13.42 6.53
N GLU A 101 12.52 -13.66 7.25
CA GLU A 101 11.61 -14.78 6.98
C GLU A 101 10.17 -14.30 7.07
N TYR A 102 9.37 -14.67 6.07
CA TYR A 102 7.94 -14.40 6.03
C TYR A 102 7.14 -15.70 6.20
N THR A 103 6.24 -15.75 7.17
CA THR A 103 5.30 -16.86 7.34
C THR A 103 3.91 -16.41 6.95
N VAL A 104 3.26 -17.15 6.04
CA VAL A 104 1.95 -16.81 5.51
C VAL A 104 0.86 -17.26 6.50
N THR A 105 0.15 -16.29 7.08
CA THR A 105 -0.90 -16.47 8.09
C THR A 105 -2.31 -16.24 7.55
N HIS A 106 -2.46 -16.15 6.23
CA HIS A 106 -3.75 -15.93 5.56
C HIS A 106 -4.45 -17.27 5.26
N PRO A 107 -5.78 -17.29 5.13
CA PRO A 107 -6.51 -18.49 4.75
C PRO A 107 -6.08 -19.06 3.39
N VAL A 108 -6.20 -20.39 3.24
CA VAL A 108 -6.00 -21.07 1.96
C VAL A 108 -7.00 -20.54 0.93
N GLY A 109 -6.52 -20.23 -0.27
CA GLY A 109 -7.32 -19.66 -1.37
C GLY A 109 -7.30 -18.13 -1.43
N SER A 110 -6.80 -17.45 -0.38
CA SER A 110 -6.61 -16.00 -0.40
C SER A 110 -5.63 -15.58 -1.50
N ARG A 111 -5.82 -14.37 -2.04
CA ARG A 111 -4.93 -13.76 -3.04
C ARG A 111 -4.25 -12.55 -2.44
N LEU A 112 -2.92 -12.46 -2.55
CA LEU A 112 -2.11 -11.47 -1.85
C LEU A 112 -1.28 -10.62 -2.83
N ILE A 113 -1.28 -9.30 -2.62
CA ILE A 113 -0.21 -8.41 -3.06
C ILE A 113 0.76 -8.23 -1.90
N LEU A 114 2.05 -8.39 -2.14
CA LEU A 114 3.08 -8.31 -1.09
C LEU A 114 3.94 -7.06 -1.25
N ASN A 115 4.29 -6.44 -0.12
CA ASN A 115 5.25 -5.34 -0.05
C ASN A 115 6.08 -5.46 1.22
N VAL A 116 7.41 -5.37 1.11
CA VAL A 116 8.29 -5.24 2.27
C VAL A 116 8.49 -3.77 2.58
N VAL A 117 8.29 -3.39 3.83
CA VAL A 117 8.57 -2.05 4.35
C VAL A 117 9.59 -2.12 5.47
N ASP A 118 10.39 -1.08 5.61
CA ASP A 118 11.34 -0.94 6.72
C ASP A 118 10.73 -0.13 7.88
N SER A 119 11.52 0.12 8.93
CA SER A 119 11.09 0.83 10.13
C SER A 119 10.76 2.32 9.91
N THR A 120 11.19 2.88 8.79
CA THR A 120 10.89 4.26 8.38
C THR A 120 9.70 4.32 7.41
N ALA A 121 8.98 3.20 7.24
CA ALA A 121 7.92 3.02 6.26
C ALA A 121 8.38 3.21 4.80
N SER A 122 9.68 3.02 4.55
CA SER A 122 10.23 2.95 3.19
C SER A 122 9.90 1.59 2.59
N GLY A 123 9.26 1.58 1.43
CA GLY A 123 8.85 0.36 0.74
C GLY A 123 9.89 -0.14 -0.25
N GLY A 124 10.08 -1.46 -0.32
CA GLY A 124 10.96 -2.14 -1.28
C GLY A 124 10.31 -2.46 -2.63
N GLY A 125 9.12 -1.93 -2.88
CA GLY A 125 8.33 -2.17 -4.10
C GLY A 125 7.43 -3.40 -4.04
N ILE A 126 6.54 -3.48 -5.02
CA ILE A 126 5.54 -4.54 -5.18
C ILE A 126 5.89 -5.36 -6.43
N PRO A 127 6.09 -6.69 -6.30
CA PRO A 127 6.31 -7.56 -7.47
C PRO A 127 5.17 -7.49 -8.49
N PRO A 128 5.41 -7.79 -9.78
CA PRO A 128 4.38 -7.84 -10.82
C PRO A 128 3.43 -9.04 -10.70
N GLN A 129 3.50 -9.80 -9.60
CA GLN A 129 2.83 -11.08 -9.42
C GLN A 129 1.80 -11.01 -8.30
N LEU A 130 0.59 -11.47 -8.61
CA LEU A 130 -0.41 -11.78 -7.59
C LEU A 130 -0.16 -13.19 -7.05
N TYR A 131 -0.09 -13.31 -5.73
CA TYR A 131 0.16 -14.58 -5.08
C TYR A 131 -1.13 -15.25 -4.62
N THR A 132 -1.17 -16.58 -4.62
CA THR A 132 -2.29 -17.38 -4.11
C THR A 132 -1.81 -18.22 -2.95
N VAL A 133 -2.52 -18.13 -1.84
CA VAL A 133 -2.23 -18.93 -0.65
C VAL A 133 -2.70 -20.37 -0.88
N VAL A 134 -1.80 -21.32 -0.68
CA VAL A 134 -2.06 -22.76 -0.80
C VAL A 134 -1.84 -23.43 0.55
N GLU A 135 -2.41 -24.63 0.71
CA GLU A 135 -2.16 -25.43 1.90
C GLU A 135 -0.66 -25.76 2.01
N GLY A 136 -0.05 -25.36 3.13
CA GLY A 136 1.32 -25.75 3.49
C GLY A 136 1.34 -27.00 4.36
N ASP A 137 2.35 -27.11 5.22
CA ASP A 137 2.48 -28.25 6.14
C ASP A 137 1.44 -28.22 7.28
N SER A 138 0.92 -27.03 7.59
CA SER A 138 -0.08 -26.78 8.62
C SER A 138 -0.90 -25.52 8.28
N THR A 139 -2.07 -25.39 8.91
CA THR A 139 -2.90 -24.17 8.92
C THR A 139 -3.04 -23.57 10.33
N ASP A 140 -2.28 -24.06 11.32
CA ASP A 140 -2.39 -23.65 12.72
C ASP A 140 -2.01 -22.19 12.97
N CYS A 141 -1.16 -21.63 12.10
CA CYS A 141 -0.78 -20.22 12.15
C CYS A 141 -1.78 -19.30 11.44
N VAL A 142 -2.77 -19.86 10.72
CA VAL A 142 -3.74 -19.06 9.97
C VAL A 142 -4.62 -18.32 10.97
N VAL A 143 -4.50 -17.00 10.97
CA VAL A 143 -5.28 -16.15 11.88
C VAL A 143 -6.61 -15.85 11.19
N SER A 144 -7.69 -16.37 11.77
CA SER A 144 -9.04 -15.96 11.37
C SER A 144 -9.32 -14.57 11.94
N PRO A 145 -9.90 -13.65 11.14
CA PRO A 145 -10.30 -12.35 11.67
C PRO A 145 -11.28 -12.54 12.83
N PRO A 146 -11.13 -11.77 13.93
CA PRO A 146 -12.00 -11.91 15.08
C PRO A 146 -13.45 -11.63 14.70
N SER A 147 -14.37 -12.55 15.01
CA SER A 147 -15.80 -12.42 14.68
C SER A 147 -16.51 -11.31 15.44
N ASP A 148 -15.94 -10.88 16.56
CA ASP A 148 -16.61 -10.04 17.57
C ASP A 148 -16.25 -8.56 17.46
N GLU A 149 -15.37 -8.19 16.54
CA GLU A 149 -14.96 -6.80 16.37
C GLU A 149 -15.99 -5.97 15.61
N PRO A 150 -16.16 -4.67 15.95
CA PRO A 150 -17.04 -3.80 15.19
C PRO A 150 -16.53 -3.73 13.76
N GLU A 151 -17.43 -4.05 12.85
CA GLU A 151 -17.24 -4.03 11.40
C GLU A 151 -16.53 -2.74 10.97
N PHE A 152 -15.34 -2.92 10.37
CA PHE A 152 -14.54 -1.86 9.79
C PHE A 152 -14.27 -2.25 8.35
N ILE A 153 -14.93 -1.57 7.41
CA ILE A 153 -14.97 -1.98 6.00
C ILE A 153 -14.58 -0.79 5.12
N VAL A 154 -13.85 -1.11 4.06
CA VAL A 154 -13.64 -0.22 2.92
C VAL A 154 -14.34 -0.81 1.69
N TRP A 155 -15.00 0.02 0.91
CA TRP A 155 -15.58 -0.39 -0.36
C TRP A 155 -15.55 0.73 -1.39
N THR A 156 -15.73 0.37 -2.65
CA THR A 156 -15.83 1.29 -3.79
C THR A 156 -17.05 0.90 -4.64
N ASN A 157 -17.57 1.86 -5.40
CA ASN A 157 -18.64 1.62 -6.36
C ASN A 157 -18.12 1.13 -7.73
N VAL A 158 -16.82 1.23 -7.99
CA VAL A 158 -16.22 0.78 -9.25
C VAL A 158 -15.78 -0.66 -9.09
N THR A 159 -16.27 -1.56 -9.95
CA THR A 159 -16.11 -3.00 -9.72
C THR A 159 -15.00 -3.67 -10.53
N GLU A 160 -14.50 -3.09 -11.63
CA GLU A 160 -13.59 -3.84 -12.51
C GLU A 160 -12.45 -3.01 -13.11
N VAL A 161 -12.75 -1.98 -13.89
CA VAL A 161 -11.73 -1.26 -14.67
C VAL A 161 -11.73 0.23 -14.35
N VAL A 162 -10.57 0.76 -13.97
CA VAL A 162 -10.36 2.19 -13.69
C VAL A 162 -9.41 2.78 -14.74
N PRO A 163 -9.88 3.65 -15.65
CA PRO A 163 -9.00 4.31 -16.61
C PRO A 163 -8.05 5.31 -15.92
N THR A 164 -6.88 5.57 -16.52
CA THR A 164 -5.95 6.60 -16.06
C THR A 164 -6.66 7.96 -15.96
N CYS A 165 -6.33 8.74 -14.93
CA CYS A 165 -6.91 10.04 -14.61
C CYS A 165 -8.43 10.03 -14.33
N THR A 166 -9.04 8.86 -14.13
CA THR A 166 -10.44 8.76 -13.70
C THR A 166 -10.51 8.81 -12.17
N PRO A 167 -11.44 9.59 -11.59
CA PRO A 167 -11.66 9.59 -10.15
C PRO A 167 -12.23 8.24 -9.71
N LEU A 168 -11.60 7.67 -8.69
CA LEU A 168 -12.04 6.48 -7.99
C LEU A 168 -12.45 6.89 -6.58
N THR A 169 -13.69 6.59 -6.22
CA THR A 169 -14.22 6.94 -4.90
C THR A 169 -14.36 5.68 -4.05
N PHE A 170 -13.93 5.75 -2.81
CA PHE A 170 -14.16 4.70 -1.82
C PHE A 170 -14.68 5.33 -0.53
N ALA A 171 -15.50 4.55 0.18
CA ALA A 171 -16.04 4.89 1.47
C ALA A 171 -15.53 3.92 2.52
N ILE A 172 -15.56 4.41 3.75
CA ILE A 172 -15.07 3.75 4.95
C ILE A 172 -16.24 3.71 5.93
N ASP A 173 -16.50 2.55 6.51
CA ASP A 173 -17.51 2.38 7.55
C ASP A 173 -16.86 1.73 8.77
N GLY A 174 -17.06 2.32 9.94
CA GLY A 174 -16.41 1.92 11.20
C GLY A 174 -14.98 2.46 11.36
N GLY A 175 -14.23 1.88 12.30
CA GLY A 175 -12.88 2.31 12.66
C GLY A 175 -12.81 3.62 13.47
N VAL A 176 -11.59 4.07 13.77
CA VAL A 176 -11.33 5.35 14.47
C VAL A 176 -10.46 6.27 13.62
N PRO A 177 -10.96 7.43 13.15
CA PRO A 177 -10.15 8.35 12.36
C PRO A 177 -9.05 9.04 13.18
N PRO A 178 -8.00 9.62 12.55
CA PRO A 178 -7.76 9.69 11.11
C PRO A 178 -7.46 8.32 10.49
N TYR A 179 -7.76 8.18 9.21
CA TYR A 179 -7.48 6.95 8.47
C TYR A 179 -6.21 7.08 7.63
N SER A 180 -5.48 5.98 7.47
CA SER A 180 -4.37 5.87 6.54
C SER A 180 -4.75 4.94 5.40
N LEU A 181 -4.91 5.52 4.22
CA LEU A 181 -5.18 4.79 2.99
C LEU A 181 -3.86 4.36 2.36
N SER A 182 -3.75 3.09 1.97
CA SER A 182 -2.63 2.55 1.20
C SER A 182 -3.15 1.95 -0.11
N ILE A 183 -2.66 2.49 -1.25
CA ILE A 183 -2.99 2.02 -2.59
C ILE A 183 -1.76 1.31 -3.16
N ALA A 184 -1.87 -0.01 -3.29
CA ALA A 184 -0.80 -0.90 -3.73
C ALA A 184 -1.11 -1.40 -5.15
N ALA A 185 -0.25 -1.10 -6.12
CA ALA A 185 -0.38 -1.59 -7.49
C ALA A 185 0.71 -2.62 -7.80
N LEU A 186 0.37 -3.68 -8.53
CA LEU A 186 1.36 -4.64 -9.03
C LEU A 186 2.37 -3.93 -9.92
N ASP A 187 3.62 -4.39 -9.85
CA ASP A 187 4.76 -3.82 -10.57
C ASP A 187 5.05 -2.34 -10.24
N SER A 188 4.57 -1.87 -9.08
CA SER A 188 4.85 -0.52 -8.60
C SER A 188 6.03 -0.53 -7.63
N PHE A 189 6.97 0.39 -7.84
CA PHE A 189 8.05 0.63 -6.86
C PHE A 189 7.54 1.29 -5.58
N THR A 190 6.34 1.87 -5.58
CA THR A 190 5.84 2.69 -4.48
C THR A 190 4.42 2.33 -4.11
N VAL A 191 4.08 2.43 -2.83
CA VAL A 191 2.69 2.43 -2.36
C VAL A 191 2.25 3.87 -2.19
N THR A 192 1.10 4.24 -2.74
CA THR A 192 0.55 5.58 -2.51
C THR A 192 -0.16 5.59 -1.17
N ASN A 193 0.41 6.34 -0.22
CA ASN A 193 -0.17 6.52 1.12
C ASN A 193 -0.84 7.88 1.24
N VAL A 194 -2.06 7.91 1.77
CA VAL A 194 -2.83 9.14 2.00
C VAL A 194 -3.47 9.11 3.37
N THR A 195 -3.35 10.21 4.12
CA THR A 195 -4.08 10.38 5.39
C THR A 195 -5.40 11.07 5.15
N ILE A 196 -6.49 10.43 5.58
CA ILE A 196 -7.84 10.99 5.59
C ILE A 196 -8.08 11.59 6.98
N PRO A 197 -8.27 12.92 7.09
CA PRO A 197 -8.46 13.58 8.39
C PRO A 197 -9.74 13.13 9.10
N ALA A 198 -9.79 13.36 10.41
CA ALA A 198 -11.02 13.14 11.18
C ALA A 198 -12.18 14.01 10.66
N GLY A 199 -13.38 13.44 10.66
CA GLY A 199 -14.59 14.05 10.10
C GLY A 199 -14.90 13.68 8.65
N PHE A 200 -14.01 12.94 7.98
CA PHE A 200 -14.22 12.39 6.65
C PHE A 200 -14.21 10.86 6.71
N ASP A 201 -15.11 10.22 5.97
CA ASP A 201 -15.26 8.77 5.84
C ASP A 201 -15.32 8.32 4.38
N ALA A 202 -14.97 9.20 3.46
CA ALA A 202 -14.82 8.88 2.05
C ALA A 202 -13.69 9.67 1.41
N PHE A 203 -13.15 9.15 0.32
CA PHE A 203 -12.05 9.78 -0.40
C PHE A 203 -12.15 9.51 -1.89
N THR A 204 -11.80 10.51 -2.69
CA THR A 204 -11.66 10.42 -4.14
C THR A 204 -10.20 10.46 -4.51
N TRP A 205 -9.71 9.36 -5.08
CA TRP A 205 -8.37 9.22 -5.62
C TRP A 205 -8.38 9.34 -7.15
N ILE A 206 -7.46 10.11 -7.72
CA ILE A 206 -7.27 10.18 -9.17
C ILE A 206 -6.33 9.06 -9.59
N ASN A 207 -6.81 8.16 -10.45
CA ASN A 207 -5.99 7.04 -10.88
C ASN A 207 -4.73 7.48 -11.64
N ARG A 208 -3.58 7.26 -11.02
CA ARG A 208 -2.25 7.52 -11.59
C ARG A 208 -1.39 6.26 -11.67
N ALA A 209 -1.98 5.08 -11.45
CA ALA A 209 -1.27 3.82 -11.60
C ALA A 209 -1.04 3.50 -13.09
N ALA A 210 0.02 2.74 -13.37
CA ALA A 210 0.31 2.27 -14.72
C ALA A 210 -0.88 1.49 -15.30
N PRO A 211 -1.19 1.62 -16.60
CA PRO A 211 -2.31 0.90 -17.22
C PRO A 211 -2.06 -0.61 -17.25
N SER A 212 -3.12 -1.41 -17.30
CA SER A 212 -3.09 -2.88 -17.31
C SER A 212 -2.45 -3.51 -16.05
N SER A 213 -2.32 -2.74 -14.97
CA SER A 213 -1.92 -3.21 -13.65
C SER A 213 -3.15 -3.59 -12.82
N GLN A 214 -2.93 -4.28 -11.71
CA GLN A 214 -3.95 -4.56 -10.71
C GLN A 214 -3.60 -3.80 -9.43
N LEU A 215 -4.60 -3.19 -8.80
CA LEU A 215 -4.43 -2.42 -7.58
C LEU A 215 -5.31 -2.95 -6.46
N ALA A 216 -4.78 -2.92 -5.24
CA ALA A 216 -5.51 -3.15 -4.00
C ALA A 216 -5.57 -1.84 -3.20
N ILE A 217 -6.74 -1.58 -2.60
CA ILE A 217 -6.95 -0.39 -1.76
C ILE A 217 -7.24 -0.85 -0.34
N SER A 218 -6.40 -0.43 0.59
CA SER A 218 -6.51 -0.78 2.00
C SER A 218 -6.58 0.46 2.86
N VAL A 219 -7.25 0.36 4.00
CA VAL A 219 -7.41 1.45 4.94
C VAL A 219 -7.08 0.95 6.33
N SER A 220 -6.19 1.64 7.04
CA SER A 220 -6.02 1.46 8.48
C SER A 220 -6.56 2.66 9.25
N ASP A 221 -6.97 2.41 10.48
CA ASP A 221 -7.46 3.45 11.39
C ASP A 221 -6.34 3.99 12.31
N ALA A 222 -6.64 4.97 13.15
CA ALA A 222 -5.70 5.59 14.06
C ALA A 222 -5.10 4.62 15.12
N ASN A 223 -5.73 3.46 15.31
CA ASN A 223 -5.23 2.41 16.20
C ASN A 223 -4.35 1.40 15.44
N GLY A 224 -4.15 1.57 14.14
CA GLY A 224 -3.40 0.64 13.29
C GLY A 224 -4.21 -0.59 12.88
N ARG A 225 -5.52 -0.61 13.12
CA ARG A 225 -6.38 -1.72 12.70
C ARG A 225 -6.70 -1.59 11.22
N TRP A 226 -6.74 -2.69 10.47
CA TRP A 226 -7.05 -2.70 9.04
C TRP A 226 -8.54 -2.92 8.78
N ALA A 227 -9.07 -2.24 7.76
CA ALA A 227 -10.41 -2.46 7.23
C ALA A 227 -10.46 -3.74 6.40
N THR A 228 -11.60 -4.41 6.41
CA THR A 228 -11.88 -5.57 5.56
C THR A 228 -12.51 -5.13 4.23
N GLY A 229 -12.55 -6.03 3.24
CA GLY A 229 -13.18 -5.76 1.95
C GLY A 229 -12.29 -5.04 0.94
N THR A 230 -10.97 -5.11 1.11
CA THR A 230 -9.93 -4.50 0.25
C THR A 230 -10.30 -4.57 -1.25
N PRO A 231 -10.73 -3.45 -1.87
CA PRO A 231 -11.11 -3.47 -3.27
C PRO A 231 -9.94 -3.82 -4.17
N PHE A 232 -10.22 -4.62 -5.19
CA PHE A 232 -9.23 -5.05 -6.17
C PHE A 232 -9.67 -4.69 -7.58
N LEU A 233 -8.93 -3.81 -8.23
CA LEU A 233 -9.34 -3.18 -9.49
C LEU A 233 -8.24 -3.37 -10.54
N THR A 234 -8.64 -3.42 -11.80
CA THR A 234 -7.73 -3.40 -12.94
C THR A 234 -7.62 -1.98 -13.49
N THR A 235 -6.42 -1.51 -13.80
CA THR A 235 -6.23 -0.21 -14.43
C THR A 235 -6.27 -0.32 -15.94
N ALA A 236 -6.67 0.75 -16.62
CA ALA A 236 -6.60 0.84 -18.08
C ALA A 236 -6.20 2.25 -18.50
N GLY A 237 -5.91 2.46 -19.78
CA GLY A 237 -5.67 3.79 -20.34
C GLY A 237 -4.21 4.07 -20.67
N SER A 238 -3.75 5.28 -20.35
CA SER A 238 -2.44 5.83 -20.75
C SER A 238 -1.38 5.65 -19.65
N THR A 239 -0.11 5.66 -20.04
CA THR A 239 1.04 5.80 -19.12
C THR A 239 1.26 7.24 -18.64
N ASP A 240 0.52 8.20 -19.19
CA ASP A 240 0.53 9.59 -18.75
C ASP A 240 -0.19 9.75 -17.40
N THR A 241 0.54 10.17 -16.38
CA THR A 241 0.07 10.26 -14.98
C THR A 241 -0.06 11.70 -14.49
N GLU A 242 0.16 12.71 -15.36
CA GLU A 242 0.13 14.12 -14.95
C GLU A 242 -1.29 14.57 -14.57
N CYS A 243 -2.32 13.99 -15.22
CA CYS A 243 -3.74 14.18 -14.91
C CYS A 243 -4.11 15.65 -14.63
N ASP A 244 -3.77 16.54 -15.56
CA ASP A 244 -3.90 17.99 -15.42
C ASP A 244 -5.24 18.45 -14.82
N GLY A 245 -5.16 19.27 -13.78
CA GLY A 245 -6.31 19.87 -13.11
C GLY A 245 -7.16 18.89 -12.26
N ARG A 246 -6.71 17.65 -12.08
CA ARG A 246 -7.39 16.66 -11.23
C ARG A 246 -6.59 16.44 -9.95
N GLU A 247 -7.26 16.69 -8.84
CA GLU A 247 -6.71 16.52 -7.50
C GLU A 247 -7.49 15.47 -6.72
N ASN A 248 -6.81 14.81 -5.79
CA ASN A 248 -7.47 13.97 -4.81
C ASN A 248 -8.29 14.84 -3.86
N SER A 249 -9.36 14.27 -3.28
CA SER A 249 -10.20 15.02 -2.33
C SER A 249 -10.78 14.15 -1.23
N ASN A 250 -10.91 14.74 -0.03
CA ASN A 250 -11.62 14.14 1.10
C ASN A 250 -13.11 14.46 0.99
N GLY A 251 -13.98 13.56 1.46
CA GLY A 251 -15.42 13.77 1.52
C GLY A 251 -16.08 12.97 2.62
N THR A 252 -17.37 13.18 2.82
CA THR A 252 -18.23 12.22 3.52
C THR A 252 -18.95 11.34 2.52
N TRP A 253 -19.36 10.14 2.92
CA TRP A 253 -20.09 9.22 2.06
C TRP A 253 -21.36 9.86 1.47
N GLU A 254 -22.09 10.70 2.23
CA GLU A 254 -23.25 11.45 1.70
C GLU A 254 -22.84 12.49 0.67
N SER A 255 -21.74 13.21 0.90
CA SER A 255 -21.29 14.27 -0.02
C SER A 255 -20.85 13.73 -1.39
N LEU A 256 -20.37 12.49 -1.42
CA LEU A 256 -19.93 11.80 -2.63
C LEU A 256 -21.04 10.95 -3.28
N GLY A 257 -22.26 10.97 -2.73
CA GLY A 257 -23.40 10.24 -3.27
C GLY A 257 -23.22 8.72 -3.25
N LEU A 258 -22.38 8.21 -2.37
CA LEU A 258 -22.23 6.77 -2.18
C LEU A 258 -23.43 6.26 -1.37
N VAL A 259 -23.96 5.10 -1.76
CA VAL A 259 -24.99 4.42 -0.97
C VAL A 259 -24.26 3.45 -0.06
N ARG A 260 -24.48 3.57 1.26
CA ARG A 260 -23.97 2.59 2.21
C ARG A 260 -24.54 1.22 1.83
N PRO A 261 -23.73 0.16 1.69
CA PRO A 261 -24.24 -1.19 1.51
C PRO A 261 -25.29 -1.44 2.58
N ASP A 262 -26.47 -1.93 2.19
CA ASP A 262 -27.50 -2.30 3.14
C ASP A 262 -26.90 -3.31 4.10
N ARG A 263 -26.50 -2.83 5.29
CA ARG A 263 -25.98 -3.70 6.34
C ARG A 263 -27.07 -4.72 6.55
N PRO A 264 -26.79 -6.04 6.44
CA PRO A 264 -27.79 -7.04 6.78
C PRO A 264 -28.21 -6.70 8.21
N GLN A 265 -29.40 -6.10 8.36
CA GLN A 265 -29.91 -5.73 9.67
C GLN A 265 -29.91 -7.04 10.41
N ALA A 266 -28.96 -7.19 11.35
CA ALA A 266 -28.85 -8.37 12.19
C ALA A 266 -30.26 -8.55 12.73
N SER A 267 -30.97 -9.57 12.21
CA SER A 267 -32.42 -9.64 12.31
C SER A 267 -32.74 -9.61 13.79
N GLY A 268 -33.12 -8.42 14.25
CA GLY A 268 -33.34 -8.16 15.65
C GLY A 268 -34.38 -9.16 16.05
N SER A 269 -33.99 -10.10 16.90
CA SER A 269 -34.86 -11.14 17.41
C SER A 269 -36.08 -10.43 17.95
N ALA A 270 -37.17 -10.46 17.18
CA ALA A 270 -38.41 -9.78 17.47
C ALA A 270 -38.97 -10.47 18.70
N THR A 271 -38.53 -10.02 19.87
CA THR A 271 -39.16 -10.36 21.14
C THR A 271 -40.49 -9.63 21.10
N GLY A 272 -41.51 -10.33 20.61
CA GLY A 272 -42.86 -9.84 20.50
C GLY A 272 -43.39 -9.47 21.88
N SER A 273 -43.26 -8.21 22.27
CA SER A 273 -44.15 -7.60 23.26
C SER A 273 -45.37 -7.07 22.52
N SER A 274 -46.34 -7.95 22.34
CA SER A 274 -47.71 -7.62 22.01
C SER A 274 -48.28 -6.68 23.08
N SER A 275 -48.31 -5.38 22.78
CA SER A 275 -49.17 -4.44 23.50
C SER A 275 -50.11 -3.75 22.50
N SER A 276 -51.33 -4.25 22.48
CA SER A 276 -52.49 -3.68 21.83
C SER A 276 -52.86 -2.35 22.50
N GLY A 277 -52.73 -1.23 21.79
CA GLY A 277 -53.17 0.09 22.24
C GLY A 277 -53.68 0.94 21.08
N THR A 278 -54.99 1.18 21.08
CA THR A 278 -55.83 1.83 20.06
C THR A 278 -55.47 3.31 19.79
N PRO A 279 -55.65 3.83 18.56
CA PRO A 279 -55.35 5.22 18.23
C PRO A 279 -56.46 6.20 18.65
N ARG A 280 -56.09 7.36 19.20
CA ARG A 280 -56.97 8.51 19.47
C ARG A 280 -56.49 9.71 18.64
N PRO A 281 -57.32 10.31 17.77
CA PRO A 281 -56.95 11.51 17.03
C PRO A 281 -57.22 12.75 17.89
N THR A 282 -56.26 13.69 17.93
CA THR A 282 -56.52 15.05 18.41
C THR A 282 -55.93 16.03 17.42
N ALA A 283 -56.82 16.80 16.80
CA ALA A 283 -56.53 17.99 16.02
C ALA A 283 -56.25 19.18 16.95
N GLY A 284 -55.44 20.14 16.52
CA GLY A 284 -55.29 21.43 17.20
C GLY A 284 -54.20 22.33 16.62
N ASN A 285 -54.64 23.39 15.93
CA ASN A 285 -53.90 24.58 15.47
C ASN A 285 -53.12 25.34 16.57
N SER A 286 -52.09 26.11 16.15
CA SER A 286 -51.86 27.55 16.46
C SER A 286 -50.40 27.90 16.11
N ASP A 287 -50.10 28.70 15.08
CA ASP A 287 -50.01 30.17 15.09
C ASP A 287 -49.21 30.76 16.27
N THR A 288 -47.98 31.21 16.03
CA THR A 288 -47.25 32.34 16.66
C THR A 288 -45.94 32.51 15.86
N ASP A 289 -45.76 33.45 14.93
CA ASP A 289 -45.65 34.93 15.02
C ASP A 289 -44.40 35.45 15.77
N SER A 290 -43.59 36.19 14.99
CA SER A 290 -42.73 37.34 15.29
C SER A 290 -41.55 37.32 16.30
N ASP A 291 -40.63 38.24 16.00
CA ASP A 291 -39.55 38.84 16.80
C ASP A 291 -38.15 38.22 16.63
N GLU A 292 -37.04 38.95 16.54
CA GLU A 292 -36.73 40.37 16.34
C GLU A 292 -35.21 40.42 16.09
N ASP A 293 -34.74 41.58 15.65
CA ASP A 293 -33.36 41.96 15.33
C ASP A 293 -32.31 41.61 16.42
N ASP A 294 -31.06 41.34 16.01
CA ASP A 294 -29.92 41.95 16.73
C ASP A 294 -28.68 42.14 15.85
N GLU A 295 -28.39 43.41 15.59
CA GLU A 295 -27.13 43.92 15.07
C GLU A 295 -26.03 43.77 16.12
N THR A 296 -24.84 43.29 15.75
CA THR A 296 -23.61 43.77 16.41
C THR A 296 -22.50 44.01 15.41
N SER A 297 -22.33 45.28 15.08
CA SER A 297 -21.21 45.85 14.35
C SER A 297 -19.97 45.94 15.26
N GLY A 298 -19.04 45.01 15.10
CA GLY A 298 -17.73 45.02 15.78
C GLY A 298 -16.73 45.92 15.06
N GLY A 299 -16.44 47.09 15.65
CA GLY A 299 -15.58 48.14 15.10
C GLY A 299 -14.14 47.73 14.74
N LYS A 300 -13.75 48.10 13.51
CA LYS A 300 -12.40 47.95 12.94
C LYS A 300 -11.49 49.06 13.49
N LYS A 301 -10.56 48.72 14.40
CA LYS A 301 -9.48 49.62 14.86
C LYS A 301 -8.30 49.56 13.89
N ASN A 302 -7.96 50.70 13.30
CA ASN A 302 -6.88 50.86 12.32
C ASN A 302 -5.51 50.90 13.02
N ASN A 303 -4.79 49.77 13.05
CA ASN A 303 -3.38 49.69 13.48
C ASN A 303 -2.43 49.90 12.28
N VAL A 304 -2.41 51.11 11.72
CA VAL A 304 -1.58 51.44 10.53
C VAL A 304 -0.14 51.85 10.91
N GLY A 305 0.11 52.21 12.17
CA GLY A 305 1.41 52.75 12.61
C GLY A 305 2.53 51.72 12.83
N LEU A 306 2.23 50.44 13.06
CA LEU A 306 3.23 49.43 13.40
C LEU A 306 3.70 48.59 12.19
N VAL A 307 2.89 48.52 11.13
CA VAL A 307 3.16 47.67 9.95
C VAL A 307 4.23 48.26 9.03
N VAL A 308 4.39 49.60 9.02
CA VAL A 308 5.34 50.28 8.13
C VAL A 308 6.79 50.21 8.65
N GLY A 309 7.00 50.05 9.96
CA GLY A 309 8.35 50.03 10.55
C GLY A 309 9.14 48.74 10.33
N VAL A 310 8.45 47.61 10.14
CA VAL A 310 9.09 46.27 10.00
C VAL A 310 9.15 45.81 8.55
N THR A 311 8.20 46.22 7.71
CA THR A 311 8.11 45.76 6.30
C THR A 311 9.22 46.34 5.42
N VAL A 312 9.59 47.60 5.58
CA VAL A 312 10.61 48.26 4.75
C VAL A 312 12.02 47.63 4.87
N PRO A 313 12.58 47.37 6.08
CA PRO A 313 13.89 46.73 6.18
C PRO A 313 13.88 45.27 5.70
N LEU A 314 12.74 44.56 5.86
CA LEU A 314 12.61 43.16 5.47
C LEU A 314 12.53 43.01 3.94
N VAL A 315 11.83 43.92 3.26
CA VAL A 315 11.81 44.01 1.80
C VAL A 315 13.18 44.41 1.24
N ALA A 316 13.90 45.33 1.90
CA ALA A 316 15.26 45.69 1.48
C ALA A 316 16.25 44.51 1.60
N LEU A 317 16.13 43.70 2.66
CA LEU A 317 16.93 42.49 2.82
C LEU A 317 16.58 41.41 1.78
N LEU A 318 15.30 41.20 1.49
CA LEU A 318 14.85 40.27 0.47
C LEU A 318 15.34 40.66 -0.93
N LEU A 319 15.22 41.94 -1.30
CA LEU A 319 15.69 42.43 -2.59
C LEU A 319 17.23 42.37 -2.71
N GLY A 320 17.96 42.64 -1.63
CA GLY A 320 19.41 42.46 -1.57
C GLY A 320 19.84 41.00 -1.71
N GLY A 321 19.12 40.07 -1.05
CA GLY A 321 19.34 38.63 -1.16
C GLY A 321 19.08 38.09 -2.57
N ILE A 322 17.98 38.49 -3.20
CA ILE A 322 17.66 38.10 -4.58
C ILE A 322 18.70 38.64 -5.56
N GLY A 323 19.10 39.91 -5.41
CA GLY A 323 20.12 40.52 -6.29
C GLY A 323 21.48 39.83 -6.20
N THR A 324 21.92 39.47 -4.98
CA THR A 324 23.19 38.76 -4.77
C THR A 324 23.12 37.30 -5.25
N GLY A 325 21.99 36.62 -5.05
CA GLY A 325 21.74 35.28 -5.58
C GLY A 325 21.78 35.22 -7.11
N LEU A 326 21.12 36.16 -7.79
CA LEU A 326 21.14 36.26 -9.26
C LEU A 326 22.54 36.56 -9.79
N TRP A 327 23.29 37.47 -9.15
CA TRP A 327 24.66 37.76 -9.56
C TRP A 327 25.58 36.54 -9.42
N PHE A 328 25.45 35.77 -8.34
CA PHE A 328 26.24 34.56 -8.13
C PHE A 328 25.90 33.47 -9.15
N PHE A 329 24.61 33.30 -9.47
CA PHE A 329 24.15 32.34 -10.47
C PHE A 329 24.64 32.69 -11.88
N MET A 330 24.62 33.99 -12.24
CA MET A 330 25.15 34.47 -13.52
C MET A 330 26.68 34.34 -13.61
N LYS A 331 27.41 34.53 -12.50
CA LYS A 331 28.86 34.33 -12.46
C LYS A 331 29.22 32.87 -12.73
N ARG A 332 28.52 31.92 -12.08
CA ARG A 332 28.76 30.48 -12.24
C ARG A 332 28.48 29.98 -13.66
N LYS A 333 27.57 30.63 -14.41
CA LYS A 333 27.33 30.31 -15.83
C LYS A 333 28.50 30.70 -16.75
N LYS A 334 29.24 31.77 -16.43
CA LYS A 334 30.38 32.22 -17.26
C LYS A 334 31.56 31.27 -17.18
N ASP A 335 31.82 30.69 -16.00
CA ASP A 335 32.96 29.78 -15.83
C ASP A 335 32.77 28.44 -16.58
N LYS A 336 31.53 28.01 -16.81
CA LYS A 336 31.24 26.80 -17.60
C LYS A 336 31.55 26.97 -19.09
N GLN A 337 31.32 28.15 -19.66
CA GLN A 337 31.57 28.38 -21.10
C GLN A 337 33.07 28.45 -21.43
N VAL A 338 33.93 28.82 -20.47
CA VAL A 338 35.38 28.86 -20.68
C VAL A 338 36.01 27.46 -20.64
N SER A 339 35.31 26.48 -20.06
CA SER A 339 35.81 25.10 -19.92
C SER A 339 35.51 24.24 -21.17
N GLU A 340 34.60 24.67 -22.03
CA GLU A 340 34.13 23.91 -23.20
C GLU A 340 34.91 24.26 -24.48
N GLU A 341 35.71 25.34 -24.49
CA GLU A 341 36.48 25.77 -25.67
C GLU A 341 37.94 25.25 -25.67
N LYS A 342 38.38 24.50 -24.65
CA LYS A 342 39.79 24.05 -24.52
C LYS A 342 40.02 22.55 -24.72
N GLY A 343 39.10 21.87 -25.40
CA GLY A 343 39.16 20.42 -25.65
C GLY A 343 39.16 20.05 -27.13
N VAL A 344 40.01 20.67 -27.95
CA VAL A 344 40.29 20.20 -29.32
C VAL A 344 41.78 20.32 -29.61
N SER A 345 42.50 19.22 -29.45
CA SER A 345 43.54 18.77 -30.40
C SER A 345 44.23 17.50 -29.87
N ASP A 346 44.43 16.57 -30.80
CA ASP A 346 45.46 15.52 -30.86
C ASP A 346 44.92 14.08 -30.84
N ASP A 347 44.30 13.71 -31.97
CA ASP A 347 44.19 12.33 -32.42
C ASP A 347 45.57 11.87 -32.93
N GLU A 348 46.26 11.06 -32.14
CA GLU A 348 47.42 10.28 -32.56
C GLU A 348 46.99 8.86 -32.98
N GLU A 349 47.56 8.46 -34.10
CA GLU A 349 47.25 7.31 -34.94
C GLU A 349 47.71 5.96 -34.36
N SER A 350 47.04 4.88 -34.79
CA SER A 350 47.50 3.47 -34.90
C SER A 350 47.06 2.43 -33.83
N PRO A 351 47.11 1.10 -34.11
CA PRO A 351 45.91 0.35 -34.49
C PRO A 351 45.68 -1.01 -33.77
N ALA A 352 44.50 -1.59 -34.04
CA ALA A 352 44.18 -3.02 -34.07
C ALA A 352 44.22 -3.86 -32.76
N ASN A 353 43.04 -4.30 -32.29
CA ASN A 353 42.57 -5.70 -32.29
C ASN A 353 41.48 -5.96 -31.23
N GLY A 354 40.38 -6.61 -31.63
CA GLY A 354 39.51 -7.39 -30.73
C GLY A 354 38.02 -7.05 -30.80
N PRO A 355 37.16 -7.96 -31.32
CA PRO A 355 35.71 -7.79 -31.27
C PRO A 355 35.13 -8.34 -29.96
N SER A 356 34.31 -7.54 -29.27
CA SER A 356 33.35 -8.02 -28.27
C SER A 356 32.12 -7.13 -28.33
N ASN A 357 31.21 -7.50 -29.23
CA ASN A 357 29.90 -6.90 -29.36
C ASN A 357 29.01 -7.55 -28.30
N ILE A 358 28.77 -6.88 -27.17
CA ILE A 358 27.75 -7.29 -26.20
C ILE A 358 26.47 -6.56 -26.58
N THR A 359 25.68 -7.23 -27.42
CA THR A 359 24.29 -6.88 -27.68
C THR A 359 23.45 -7.34 -26.50
N ILE A 360 22.90 -6.40 -25.74
CA ILE A 360 21.88 -6.66 -24.72
C ILE A 360 20.57 -6.93 -25.46
N THR A 361 20.07 -8.17 -25.39
CA THR A 361 18.72 -8.54 -25.83
C THR A 361 17.80 -8.73 -24.61
N PRO A 362 16.56 -8.22 -24.66
CA PRO A 362 15.57 -8.41 -23.60
C PRO A 362 15.03 -9.84 -23.57
N PHE A 363 14.57 -10.25 -22.39
CA PHE A 363 14.02 -11.56 -22.03
C PHE A 363 13.04 -12.10 -23.09
N ASN A 364 13.35 -13.28 -23.62
CA ASN A 364 12.44 -14.11 -24.38
C ASN A 364 12.25 -15.43 -23.61
N VAL A 365 11.03 -15.66 -23.12
CA VAL A 365 10.61 -16.86 -22.40
C VAL A 365 9.88 -17.73 -23.40
N ASP A 366 10.58 -18.70 -23.99
CA ASP A 366 10.00 -19.87 -24.64
C ASP A 366 11.15 -20.83 -24.98
N ASP A 367 11.36 -21.86 -24.15
CA ASP A 367 11.93 -23.11 -24.66
C ASP A 367 11.51 -24.31 -23.81
N ALA A 368 10.94 -25.28 -24.52
CA ALA A 368 10.33 -26.49 -24.02
C ALA A 368 11.36 -27.46 -23.44
N ALA A 369 11.02 -28.02 -22.28
CA ALA A 369 11.76 -29.08 -21.63
C ALA A 369 11.82 -30.34 -22.51
N SER A 370 13.03 -30.76 -22.85
CA SER A 370 13.33 -32.08 -23.42
C SER A 370 13.78 -33.02 -22.31
N THR A 371 13.03 -34.10 -22.10
CA THR A 371 13.31 -35.20 -21.17
C THR A 371 14.43 -36.12 -21.70
N PRO A 372 15.36 -36.60 -20.86
CA PRO A 372 16.21 -37.74 -21.21
C PRO A 372 15.57 -39.06 -20.73
N SER A 373 15.37 -40.00 -21.67
CA SER A 373 14.99 -41.39 -21.41
C SER A 373 16.16 -42.32 -21.70
N SER A 374 16.62 -43.02 -20.67
CA SER A 374 17.57 -44.13 -20.73
C SER A 374 16.83 -45.47 -20.93
N GLY A 375 17.31 -46.32 -21.86
CA GLY A 375 16.72 -47.60 -22.28
C GLY A 375 16.69 -48.72 -21.20
N PRO A 376 16.39 -50.00 -21.57
CA PRO A 376 17.26 -50.74 -22.50
C PRO A 376 16.58 -51.72 -23.49
N THR A 377 17.35 -52.02 -24.55
CA THR A 377 17.41 -53.19 -25.46
C THR A 377 16.33 -54.29 -25.42
N SER A 378 15.77 -54.56 -26.62
CA SER A 378 15.51 -55.93 -27.09
C SER A 378 15.56 -56.01 -28.61
N ALA A 379 16.20 -57.07 -29.09
CA ALA A 379 16.52 -57.38 -30.47
C ALA A 379 15.29 -57.66 -31.35
N GLY A 380 15.39 -57.37 -32.65
CA GLY A 380 14.36 -57.72 -33.63
C GLY A 380 14.74 -57.34 -35.05
N THR A 381 15.49 -58.21 -35.71
CA THR A 381 15.79 -58.18 -37.15
C THR A 381 14.52 -58.38 -37.97
N VAL A 382 14.12 -57.40 -38.80
CA VAL A 382 13.32 -57.65 -40.02
C VAL A 382 13.70 -56.66 -41.12
N THR A 383 14.23 -57.21 -42.20
CA THR A 383 14.47 -56.60 -43.51
C THR A 383 13.15 -56.40 -44.26
N THR A 384 12.89 -55.24 -44.89
CA THR A 384 12.30 -55.16 -46.26
C THR A 384 12.21 -53.74 -46.83
N LYS A 385 12.87 -53.57 -47.99
CA LYS A 385 12.47 -52.83 -49.22
C LYS A 385 11.88 -51.41 -49.16
N GLN A 386 12.72 -50.46 -49.59
CA GLN A 386 12.63 -49.76 -50.89
C GLN A 386 11.26 -49.21 -51.35
N ARG A 387 11.11 -47.88 -51.37
CA ARG A 387 10.70 -47.13 -52.58
C ARG A 387 10.91 -45.61 -52.44
N ASP A 388 11.50 -45.04 -53.49
CA ASP A 388 11.69 -43.62 -53.74
C ASP A 388 10.37 -42.87 -53.98
N GLY A 389 10.38 -41.55 -53.73
CA GLY A 389 9.31 -40.63 -54.11
C GLY A 389 9.66 -39.17 -53.82
N LEU A 390 10.31 -38.51 -54.78
CA LEU A 390 10.54 -37.07 -54.87
C LEU A 390 9.24 -36.28 -55.17
N TYR A 391 9.37 -34.94 -55.16
CA TYR A 391 8.45 -33.85 -55.60
C TYR A 391 7.77 -33.11 -54.45
N SER A 392 8.31 -31.97 -53.99
CA SER A 392 8.34 -30.62 -54.60
C SER A 392 7.03 -29.87 -54.39
N ALA A 393 7.06 -28.95 -53.43
CA ALA A 393 6.00 -28.02 -53.10
C ALA A 393 6.00 -26.84 -54.09
N THR A 394 4.80 -26.48 -54.57
CA THR A 394 4.56 -25.21 -55.25
C THR A 394 3.24 -24.66 -54.74
N SER A 395 3.29 -23.45 -54.18
CA SER A 395 2.14 -22.59 -53.91
C SER A 395 1.35 -22.33 -55.20
N PRO A 396 0.09 -21.87 -55.09
CA PRO A 396 -0.10 -20.51 -55.57
C PRO A 396 -1.10 -19.66 -54.79
N THR A 397 -0.91 -18.39 -55.09
CA THR A 397 -1.48 -17.13 -54.64
C THR A 397 -2.87 -16.84 -55.23
N SER A 398 -3.64 -16.03 -54.48
CA SER A 398 -4.44 -14.87 -54.92
C SER A 398 -5.71 -15.00 -55.78
N TYR A 399 -6.76 -14.30 -55.30
CA TYR A 399 -7.47 -13.14 -55.89
C TYR A 399 -8.99 -13.25 -56.12
N SER A 400 -9.67 -12.13 -55.82
CA SER A 400 -11.05 -11.68 -56.15
C SER A 400 -12.22 -12.45 -55.52
N GLY A 401 -13.22 -11.85 -54.85
CA GLY A 401 -13.77 -10.50 -54.92
C GLY A 401 -15.11 -10.54 -55.68
N SER A 402 -16.25 -10.39 -54.99
CA SER A 402 -17.43 -9.66 -55.50
C SER A 402 -18.47 -9.40 -54.40
N LEU A 403 -19.02 -8.18 -54.44
CA LEU A 403 -20.26 -7.76 -53.80
C LEU A 403 -21.46 -8.35 -54.55
N PHE A 404 -22.56 -8.68 -53.86
CA PHE A 404 -23.92 -8.37 -54.32
C PHE A 404 -24.90 -8.21 -53.15
N HIS A 405 -25.75 -7.21 -53.31
CA HIS A 405 -26.92 -6.78 -52.54
C HIS A 405 -28.12 -7.73 -52.79
N GLY A 406 -29.07 -7.81 -51.84
CA GLY A 406 -30.48 -8.04 -52.19
C GLY A 406 -31.30 -8.98 -51.31
N THR A 407 -31.97 -8.39 -50.32
CA THR A 407 -33.42 -8.46 -49.99
C THR A 407 -34.20 -9.79 -49.83
N SER A 408 -35.06 -9.72 -48.80
CA SER A 408 -36.46 -10.14 -48.65
C SER A 408 -36.83 -11.59 -48.27
N GLU A 409 -37.50 -11.63 -47.11
CA GLU A 409 -38.74 -12.35 -46.78
C GLU A 409 -38.76 -13.89 -46.65
N GLY A 410 -39.11 -14.31 -45.44
CA GLY A 410 -40.21 -15.26 -45.23
C GLY A 410 -39.82 -16.73 -45.11
N ALA A 411 -39.93 -17.28 -43.90
CA ALA A 411 -40.88 -18.37 -43.62
C ALA A 411 -40.68 -18.91 -42.20
N SER A 412 -41.81 -18.99 -41.51
CA SER A 412 -42.04 -19.72 -40.27
C SER A 412 -41.80 -21.21 -40.45
N SER A 413 -41.14 -21.86 -39.50
CA SER A 413 -41.41 -23.26 -39.16
C SER A 413 -40.97 -23.58 -37.73
N ASP A 414 -41.96 -23.92 -36.93
CA ASP A 414 -41.85 -24.54 -35.63
C ASP A 414 -41.06 -25.85 -35.69
N VAL A 415 -40.13 -26.03 -34.75
CA VAL A 415 -39.55 -27.35 -34.45
C VAL A 415 -39.69 -27.62 -32.96
N PHE A 416 -40.64 -28.50 -32.65
CA PHE A 416 -40.73 -29.24 -31.40
C PHE A 416 -39.40 -29.95 -31.12
N SER A 417 -38.75 -29.62 -30.00
CA SER A 417 -37.63 -30.39 -29.46
C SER A 417 -38.06 -31.03 -28.14
N THR A 418 -38.32 -32.33 -28.22
CA THR A 418 -38.55 -33.25 -27.11
C THR A 418 -37.25 -33.50 -26.34
N ARG A 419 -37.19 -33.04 -25.08
CA ARG A 419 -36.15 -33.45 -24.12
C ARG A 419 -36.52 -34.81 -23.49
N PRO A 420 -35.59 -35.78 -23.39
CA PRO A 420 -35.76 -36.94 -22.55
C PRO A 420 -35.36 -36.64 -21.10
N VAL A 421 -36.21 -37.08 -20.18
CA VAL A 421 -36.00 -37.11 -18.73
C VAL A 421 -35.12 -38.31 -18.39
N VAL A 422 -33.98 -38.08 -17.74
CA VAL A 422 -33.19 -39.12 -17.07
C VAL A 422 -33.27 -38.84 -15.56
N ASN A 423 -33.95 -39.74 -14.86
CA ASN A 423 -33.97 -39.81 -13.40
C ASN A 423 -32.66 -40.42 -12.92
N GLU A 424 -31.89 -39.69 -12.12
CA GLU A 424 -30.77 -40.25 -11.37
C GLU A 424 -30.99 -40.01 -9.87
N THR A 425 -30.90 -41.10 -9.12
CA THR A 425 -31.33 -41.25 -7.74
C THR A 425 -30.13 -40.98 -6.82
N VAL A 426 -30.19 -39.91 -6.04
CA VAL A 426 -29.12 -39.55 -5.06
C VAL A 426 -29.44 -40.19 -3.71
N PRO A 427 -28.51 -40.95 -3.08
CA PRO A 427 -28.67 -41.40 -1.70
C PRO A 427 -28.19 -40.34 -0.72
N THR A 428 -29.11 -39.94 0.17
CA THR A 428 -28.90 -39.06 1.32
C THR A 428 -27.99 -39.73 2.37
N ARG A 429 -26.88 -39.10 2.72
CA ARG A 429 -26.03 -39.52 3.85
C ARG A 429 -25.97 -38.41 4.90
N GLN A 430 -26.73 -38.60 5.99
CA GLN A 430 -26.57 -37.86 7.24
C GLN A 430 -25.23 -38.18 7.89
N PRO A 431 -24.66 -37.23 8.64
CA PRO A 431 -24.10 -37.57 9.94
C PRO A 431 -24.77 -36.79 11.08
N LYS A 432 -25.20 -37.56 12.07
CA LYS A 432 -25.43 -37.16 13.45
C LYS A 432 -24.09 -36.84 14.11
N ALA A 433 -24.02 -35.73 14.84
CA ALA A 433 -23.39 -35.67 16.16
C ALA A 433 -23.84 -34.39 16.88
N SER A 434 -24.84 -34.56 17.73
CA SER A 434 -25.15 -33.70 18.87
C SER A 434 -24.20 -34.02 20.03
N GLU A 435 -24.14 -33.09 20.99
CA GLU A 435 -23.77 -33.32 22.41
C GLU A 435 -22.31 -33.00 22.81
N ALA A 436 -22.09 -31.79 23.32
CA ALA A 436 -21.34 -31.53 24.56
C ALA A 436 -21.44 -30.04 24.94
N ALA A 437 -22.44 -29.71 25.77
CA ALA A 437 -22.42 -28.55 26.65
C ALA A 437 -22.58 -29.10 28.07
N LEU A 438 -21.64 -28.78 28.97
CA LEU A 438 -21.79 -28.63 30.43
C LEU A 438 -20.45 -28.87 31.15
N SER A 439 -19.82 -27.79 31.61
CA SER A 439 -19.27 -27.75 32.97
C SER A 439 -19.08 -26.29 33.39
N SER A 440 -20.15 -25.70 33.90
CA SER A 440 -20.11 -24.50 34.72
C SER A 440 -19.76 -24.92 36.15
N VAL A 441 -18.54 -24.61 36.60
CA VAL A 441 -18.17 -24.69 38.02
C VAL A 441 -18.04 -23.28 38.58
N THR A 442 -18.95 -23.01 39.50
CA THR A 442 -19.00 -21.89 40.44
C THR A 442 -17.81 -21.89 41.41
N GLY A 443 -17.13 -20.75 41.53
CA GLY A 443 -16.25 -20.40 42.65
C GLY A 443 -16.16 -18.88 42.71
N SER A 444 -17.02 -18.21 43.48
CA SER A 444 -16.86 -17.82 44.89
C SER A 444 -15.74 -16.79 45.13
N SER A 445 -16.20 -15.58 45.51
CA SER A 445 -15.57 -14.38 46.05
C SER A 445 -14.04 -14.31 46.22
N SER A 446 -13.47 -13.20 45.76
CA SER A 446 -12.60 -12.41 46.64
C SER A 446 -12.68 -10.92 46.27
N ASP A 447 -13.16 -10.13 47.23
CA ASP A 447 -13.04 -8.68 47.24
C ASP A 447 -11.56 -8.30 47.37
N TYR A 448 -11.02 -7.56 46.41
CA TYR A 448 -9.78 -6.82 46.57
C TYR A 448 -10.03 -5.35 46.30
N THR A 449 -10.04 -4.57 47.37
CA THR A 449 -9.92 -3.11 47.37
C THR A 449 -8.53 -2.70 46.87
N PRO A 450 -8.41 -1.77 45.89
CA PRO A 450 -7.11 -1.28 45.47
C PRO A 450 -6.53 -0.32 46.52
N THR A 451 -5.40 -0.71 47.10
CA THR A 451 -4.55 0.15 47.93
C THR A 451 -3.91 1.21 47.05
N THR A 452 -4.27 2.47 47.28
CA THR A 452 -3.62 3.64 46.68
C THR A 452 -2.25 3.83 47.30
N VAL A 453 -1.19 3.55 46.53
CA VAL A 453 0.19 3.92 46.91
C VAL A 453 0.44 5.34 46.43
N SER A 454 0.49 6.28 47.36
CA SER A 454 0.89 7.66 47.11
C SER A 454 2.42 7.71 46.92
N VAL A 455 2.87 7.87 45.68
CA VAL A 455 4.29 8.11 45.37
C VAL A 455 4.60 9.58 45.56
N ARG A 456 5.58 9.83 46.44
CA ARG A 456 6.06 11.12 46.90
C ARG A 456 6.92 11.78 45.82
N SER A 457 6.43 12.86 45.21
CA SER A 457 7.17 13.68 44.24
C SER A 457 8.37 14.38 44.91
N GLY A 458 9.57 14.13 44.38
CA GLY A 458 10.78 14.93 44.64
C GLY A 458 11.02 15.95 43.51
N PRO A 459 11.63 17.11 43.78
CA PRO A 459 11.70 18.20 42.83
C PRO A 459 12.89 18.07 41.86
N SER A 460 12.61 18.43 40.60
CA SER A 460 13.55 18.76 39.52
C SER A 460 14.55 17.69 39.08
N GLY A 461 14.07 16.78 38.23
CA GLY A 461 14.86 16.14 37.17
C GLY A 461 13.93 15.96 35.97
N GLN A 462 14.20 16.65 34.87
CA GLN A 462 13.45 16.43 33.62
C GLN A 462 13.77 15.03 33.11
N GLU A 463 12.85 14.10 33.32
CA GLU A 463 12.86 12.81 32.66
C GLU A 463 12.45 13.04 31.20
N ILE A 464 13.42 12.86 30.29
CA ILE A 464 13.15 12.85 28.85
C ILE A 464 12.55 11.48 28.54
N VAL A 465 11.22 11.39 28.56
CA VAL A 465 10.48 10.22 28.09
C VAL A 465 10.39 10.32 26.57
N ILE A 466 11.21 9.53 25.87
CA ILE A 466 11.06 9.31 24.43
C ILE A 466 9.95 8.26 24.26
N GLN A 467 8.70 8.72 24.13
CA GLN A 467 7.62 7.87 23.66
C GLN A 467 7.75 7.71 22.14
N HIS A 468 8.13 6.50 21.71
CA HIS A 468 7.96 6.10 20.32
C HIS A 468 6.46 6.12 20.02
N ARG A 469 6.07 6.89 19.01
CA ARG A 469 4.67 7.13 18.66
C ARG A 469 4.09 6.05 17.72
N ASP A 470 4.84 4.98 17.50
CA ASP A 470 4.46 3.88 16.62
C ASP A 470 4.34 2.59 17.44
N GLY A 471 3.16 1.98 17.41
CA GLY A 471 2.89 0.69 18.04
C GLY A 471 1.65 0.72 18.94
N GLY A 472 0.47 0.83 18.33
CA GLY A 472 -0.77 0.56 19.04
C GLY A 472 -0.87 -0.93 19.38
N ILE A 473 -0.51 -1.31 20.61
CA ILE A 473 -1.14 -2.37 21.42
C ILE A 473 -0.95 -2.01 22.91
N PRO A 474 -1.99 -1.62 23.67
CA PRO A 474 -1.89 -1.49 25.12
C PRO A 474 -2.43 -2.75 25.82
N THR A 475 -1.73 -3.87 25.69
CA THR A 475 -1.91 -5.02 26.60
C THR A 475 -0.54 -5.63 26.87
N ILE A 476 0.17 -5.03 27.83
CA ILE A 476 1.28 -5.68 28.50
C ILE A 476 0.67 -6.80 29.36
N SER A 477 0.66 -8.02 28.83
CA SER A 477 0.48 -9.22 29.65
C SER A 477 1.83 -9.57 30.25
N GLU A 478 2.03 -9.25 31.53
CA GLU A 478 3.22 -9.66 32.26
C GLU A 478 3.24 -11.20 32.34
N LEU A 479 4.19 -11.82 31.64
CA LEU A 479 4.48 -13.23 31.84
C LEU A 479 4.96 -13.42 33.30
N PRO A 480 4.36 -14.34 34.06
CA PRO A 480 4.82 -14.62 35.41
C PRO A 480 6.28 -15.09 35.37
N PRO A 481 7.13 -14.64 36.31
CA PRO A 481 8.54 -15.00 36.33
C PRO A 481 8.68 -16.53 36.38
N PRO A 482 9.66 -17.10 35.67
CA PRO A 482 9.91 -18.53 35.70
C PRO A 482 10.28 -18.92 37.14
N TYR A 483 9.39 -19.65 37.81
CA TYR A 483 9.74 -20.27 39.07
C TYR A 483 10.86 -21.27 38.83
N VAL A 484 11.97 -21.01 39.50
CA VAL A 484 13.13 -21.85 39.65
C VAL A 484 12.69 -23.27 40.03
N ASP A 485 13.15 -24.24 39.25
CA ASP A 485 13.11 -25.67 39.56
C ASP A 485 13.57 -25.93 41.00
N GLN A 486 12.63 -26.26 41.88
CA GLN A 486 12.94 -26.77 43.21
C GLN A 486 13.18 -28.29 43.12
N ARG A 487 14.31 -28.68 42.49
CA ARG A 487 14.91 -30.01 42.75
C ARG A 487 15.67 -29.94 44.08
N ARG A 488 15.04 -30.37 45.18
CA ARG A 488 15.69 -31.09 46.29
C ARG A 488 14.68 -31.49 47.37
N GLN A 489 14.46 -32.79 47.47
CA GLN A 489 14.07 -33.62 48.62
C GLN A 489 14.23 -35.04 48.05
N GLU A 490 15.24 -35.86 48.36
CA GLU A 490 15.63 -36.38 49.68
C GLU A 490 14.45 -36.65 50.62
#